data_AF-X1N3Z6-F1
#
_entry.id   AF-X1N3Z6-F1
#
_cell.length_a   1.000
_cell.length_b   1.000
_cell.length_c   1.000
_cell.angle_alpha   90.00
_cell.angle_beta   90.00
_cell.angle_gamma   90.00
#
_symmetry.space_group_name_H-M   'P 1'
#
loop_
_entity.id
_entity.type
_entity.pdbx_description
1 polymer ?
#
loop_
_entity_poly.entity_id
_entity_poly.type
_entity_poly.pdbx_seq_one_letter_code
_entity_poly.pdbx_strand_id
1 'polypeptide(L)'
;MPFERKRPELVLKPEVIFQLEQISKSRTEKASRVERAKMILKYSYNESISSIARQHSTNRPKIERCIDKALHLGPLVALNDLPRSGKPRTITPEARAWLVNLACQKPKELGYSYELWT
;
A
#
# COMPACT_ATOMS: atom_id res chain seq x y z
N MET A 1 -11.10 -34.32 3.77
CA MET A 1 -11.58 -33.38 4.80
C MET A 1 -11.99 -32.09 4.10
N PRO A 2 -13.22 -31.56 4.27
CA PRO A 2 -13.58 -30.27 3.71
C PRO A 2 -12.71 -29.17 4.35
N PHE A 3 -12.25 -28.22 3.53
CA PHE A 3 -11.43 -27.11 4.00
C PHE A 3 -12.34 -26.08 4.69
N GLU A 4 -12.30 -26.01 6.01
CA GLU A 4 -13.13 -25.06 6.77
C GLU A 4 -12.63 -23.62 6.60
N ARG A 5 -13.57 -22.69 6.40
CA ARG A 5 -13.27 -21.26 6.35
C ARG A 5 -13.00 -20.75 7.75
N LYS A 6 -11.77 -20.26 7.97
CA LYS A 6 -11.36 -19.63 9.24
C LYS A 6 -11.73 -18.15 9.35
N ARG A 7 -12.04 -17.48 8.23
CA ARG A 7 -12.28 -16.02 8.20
C ARG A 7 -13.77 -15.69 8.29
N PRO A 8 -14.14 -14.63 9.04
CA PRO A 8 -15.53 -14.22 9.18
C PRO A 8 -16.08 -13.69 7.85
N GLU A 9 -17.39 -13.80 7.67
CA GLU A 9 -18.07 -13.24 6.51
C GLU A 9 -18.02 -11.71 6.52
N LEU A 10 -17.83 -11.13 5.33
CA LEU A 10 -17.83 -9.69 5.16
C LEU A 10 -19.25 -9.22 4.81
N VAL A 11 -20.02 -8.87 5.83
CA VAL A 11 -21.37 -8.31 5.66
C VAL A 11 -21.27 -6.83 5.31
N LEU A 12 -21.69 -6.48 4.09
CA LEU A 12 -21.67 -5.12 3.58
C LEU A 12 -23.07 -4.50 3.58
N LYS A 13 -23.16 -3.23 3.94
CA LYS A 13 -24.40 -2.46 3.78
C LYS A 13 -24.67 -2.18 2.28
N PRO A 14 -25.94 -2.07 1.85
CA PRO A 14 -26.27 -1.82 0.45
C PRO A 14 -25.59 -0.58 -0.15
N GLU A 15 -25.44 0.49 0.64
CA GLU A 15 -24.79 1.73 0.19
C GLU A 15 -23.32 1.52 -0.14
N VAL A 16 -22.65 0.69 0.67
CA VAL A 16 -21.24 0.34 0.48
C VAL A 16 -21.06 -0.57 -0.73
N ILE A 17 -21.96 -1.52 -0.94
CA ILE A 17 -21.96 -2.39 -2.12
C ILE A 17 -22.06 -1.51 -3.39
N PHE A 18 -23.01 -0.58 -3.42
CA PHE A 18 -23.17 0.34 -4.55
C PHE A 18 -21.89 1.14 -4.82
N GLN A 19 -21.27 1.71 -3.79
CA GLN A 19 -20.02 2.46 -3.95
C GLN A 19 -18.86 1.59 -4.47
N LEU A 20 -18.71 0.38 -3.93
CA LEU A 20 -17.70 -0.56 -4.39
C LEU A 20 -17.93 -0.97 -5.85
N GLU A 21 -19.19 -1.14 -6.27
CA GLU A 21 -19.53 -1.45 -7.65
C GLU A 21 -19.15 -0.32 -8.60
N GLN A 22 -19.44 0.94 -8.24
CA GLN A 22 -19.01 2.10 -9.02
C GLN A 22 -17.48 2.14 -9.17
N ILE A 23 -16.75 1.94 -8.07
CA ILE A 23 -15.28 1.93 -8.08
C ILE A 23 -14.75 0.74 -8.91
N SER A 24 -15.38 -0.44 -8.82
CA SER A 24 -14.96 -1.64 -9.55
C SER A 24 -15.05 -1.50 -11.08
N LYS A 25 -15.93 -0.61 -11.56
CA LYS A 25 -16.18 -0.34 -12.99
C LYS A 25 -15.52 0.95 -13.48
N SER A 26 -14.98 1.77 -12.58
CA SER A 26 -14.36 3.04 -12.92
C SER A 26 -13.10 2.87 -13.77
N ARG A 27 -12.97 3.74 -14.79
CA ARG A 27 -11.77 3.84 -15.64
C ARG A 27 -10.82 4.95 -15.20
N THR A 28 -11.24 5.83 -14.30
CA THR A 28 -10.45 6.97 -13.81
C THR A 28 -9.77 6.68 -12.48
N GLU A 29 -10.24 5.66 -11.76
CA GLU A 29 -9.68 5.25 -10.47
C GLU A 29 -8.35 4.52 -10.61
N LYS A 30 -7.53 4.57 -9.55
CA LYS A 30 -6.27 3.82 -9.51
C LYS A 30 -6.54 2.33 -9.70
N ALA A 31 -5.77 1.66 -10.57
CA ALA A 31 -5.95 0.25 -10.87
C ALA A 31 -5.95 -0.65 -9.61
N SER A 32 -5.11 -0.34 -8.62
CA SER A 32 -5.07 -1.06 -7.35
C SER A 32 -6.37 -0.92 -6.54
N ARG A 33 -7.01 0.26 -6.57
CA ARG A 33 -8.28 0.54 -5.89
C ARG A 33 -9.42 -0.23 -6.54
N VAL A 34 -9.46 -0.24 -7.87
CA VAL A 34 -10.42 -1.02 -8.68
C VAL A 34 -10.27 -2.52 -8.40
N GLU A 35 -9.04 -3.03 -8.39
CA GLU A 35 -8.75 -4.44 -8.13
C GLU A 35 -9.21 -4.85 -6.72
N ARG A 36 -8.89 -4.05 -5.69
CA ARG A 36 -9.31 -4.29 -4.31
C ARG A 36 -10.83 -4.25 -4.16
N ALA A 37 -11.51 -3.31 -4.81
CA ALA A 37 -12.97 -3.23 -4.80
C ALA A 37 -13.61 -4.51 -5.37
N LYS A 38 -13.08 -5.03 -6.48
CA LYS A 38 -13.53 -6.31 -7.05
C LYS A 38 -13.32 -7.48 -6.08
N MET A 39 -12.13 -7.58 -5.45
CA MET A 39 -11.84 -8.63 -4.48
C MET A 39 -12.82 -8.60 -3.29
N ILE A 40 -13.08 -7.41 -2.75
CA ILE A 40 -13.99 -7.21 -1.61
C ILE A 40 -15.43 -7.60 -1.98
N LEU A 41 -15.94 -7.13 -3.13
CA LEU A 41 -17.28 -7.49 -3.62
C LEU A 41 -17.42 -9.01 -3.83
N LYS A 42 -16.43 -9.63 -4.46
CA LYS A 42 -16.43 -11.08 -4.70
C LYS A 42 -16.47 -11.88 -3.40
N TYR A 43 -15.72 -11.41 -2.39
CA TYR A 43 -15.74 -12.04 -1.08
C TYR A 43 -17.08 -11.86 -0.37
N SER A 44 -17.74 -10.69 -0.49
CA SER A 44 -19.09 -10.50 0.07
C SER A 44 -20.17 -11.35 -0.62
N TYR A 45 -19.97 -11.71 -1.89
CA TYR A 45 -20.81 -12.70 -2.60
C TYR A 45 -20.46 -14.16 -2.25
N ASN A 46 -19.80 -14.36 -1.12
CA ASN A 46 -19.43 -15.66 -0.57
C ASN A 46 -18.43 -16.47 -1.43
N GLU A 47 -17.75 -15.87 -2.40
CA GLU A 47 -16.74 -16.58 -3.20
C GLU A 47 -15.48 -16.94 -2.39
N SER A 48 -14.93 -18.12 -2.62
CA SER A 48 -13.72 -18.56 -1.91
C SER A 48 -12.49 -17.75 -2.33
N ILE A 49 -11.58 -17.50 -1.38
CA ILE A 49 -10.32 -16.77 -1.63
C ILE A 49 -9.52 -17.42 -2.78
N SER A 50 -9.54 -18.75 -2.86
CA SER A 50 -8.92 -19.50 -3.96
C SER A 50 -9.57 -19.22 -5.32
N SER A 51 -10.90 -19.11 -5.38
CA SER A 51 -11.63 -18.76 -6.60
C SER A 51 -11.27 -17.34 -7.05
N ILE A 52 -11.31 -16.39 -6.12
CA ILE A 52 -10.97 -14.99 -6.38
C ILE A 52 -9.52 -14.88 -6.85
N ALA A 53 -8.59 -15.64 -6.26
CA ALA A 53 -7.18 -15.66 -6.67
C ALA A 53 -7.00 -16.10 -8.13
N ARG A 54 -7.73 -17.14 -8.54
CA ARG A 54 -7.71 -17.65 -9.92
C ARG A 54 -8.32 -16.64 -10.89
N GLN A 55 -9.46 -16.03 -10.55
CA GLN A 55 -10.12 -15.03 -11.41
C GLN A 55 -9.27 -13.76 -11.62
N HIS A 56 -8.52 -13.36 -10.59
CA HIS A 56 -7.66 -12.18 -10.61
C HIS A 56 -6.21 -12.47 -11.00
N SER A 57 -5.89 -13.70 -11.43
CA SER A 57 -4.52 -14.14 -11.78
C SER A 57 -3.49 -13.73 -10.71
N THR A 58 -3.83 -13.95 -9.44
CA THR A 58 -3.03 -13.52 -8.29
C THR A 58 -2.88 -14.63 -7.25
N ASN A 59 -2.19 -14.33 -6.15
CA ASN A 59 -1.97 -15.26 -5.06
C ASN A 59 -2.95 -15.05 -3.90
N ARG A 60 -3.20 -16.12 -3.13
CA ARG A 60 -4.08 -16.10 -1.96
C ARG A 60 -3.66 -15.05 -0.92
N PRO A 61 -2.37 -14.92 -0.53
CA PRO A 61 -1.95 -13.92 0.46
C PRO A 61 -2.30 -12.48 0.11
N LYS A 62 -2.29 -12.10 -1.17
CA LYS A 62 -2.69 -10.75 -1.60
C LYS A 62 -4.15 -10.48 -1.28
N ILE A 63 -5.03 -11.43 -1.60
CA ILE A 63 -6.47 -11.32 -1.37
C ILE A 63 -6.76 -11.38 0.12
N GLU A 64 -6.10 -12.28 0.85
CA GLU A 64 -6.20 -12.38 2.30
C GLU A 64 -5.89 -11.05 2.97
N ARG A 65 -4.75 -10.42 2.65
CA ARG A 65 -4.41 -9.10 3.18
C ARG A 65 -5.44 -8.02 2.85
N CYS A 66 -6.05 -8.08 1.66
CA CYS A 66 -7.08 -7.13 1.25
C CYS A 66 -8.37 -7.31 2.09
N ILE A 67 -8.82 -8.56 2.23
CA ILE A 67 -10.02 -8.91 3.01
C ILE A 67 -9.80 -8.63 4.49
N ASP A 68 -8.67 -9.07 5.04
CA ASP A 68 -8.33 -8.85 6.45
C ASP A 68 -8.31 -7.34 6.74
N LYS A 69 -7.79 -6.52 5.83
CA LYS A 69 -7.84 -5.06 5.93
C LYS A 69 -9.26 -4.50 5.90
N ALA A 70 -10.12 -5.03 5.03
CA ALA A 70 -11.53 -4.63 4.94
C ALA A 70 -12.32 -4.99 6.21
N LEU A 71 -12.02 -6.14 6.82
CA LEU A 71 -12.62 -6.57 8.08
C LEU A 71 -12.19 -5.69 9.26
N HIS A 72 -10.92 -5.25 9.30
CA HIS A 72 -10.39 -4.46 10.42
C HIS A 72 -10.72 -2.97 10.32
N LEU A 73 -10.66 -2.38 9.12
CA LEU A 73 -10.73 -0.92 8.93
C LEU A 73 -11.98 -0.46 8.17
N GLY A 74 -12.75 -1.41 7.66
CA GLY A 74 -13.88 -1.16 6.78
C GLY A 74 -13.54 -1.25 5.30
N PRO A 75 -14.53 -1.60 4.47
CA PRO A 75 -14.37 -1.95 3.05
C PRO A 75 -13.87 -0.80 2.18
N LEU A 76 -14.34 0.43 2.41
CA LEU A 76 -13.93 1.61 1.61
C LEU A 76 -12.52 2.09 1.97
N VAL A 77 -12.18 2.04 3.26
CA VAL A 77 -10.85 2.42 3.76
C VAL A 77 -9.80 1.44 3.26
N ALA A 78 -10.13 0.14 3.23
CA ALA A 78 -9.24 -0.91 2.75
C ALA A 78 -8.81 -0.78 1.28
N LEU A 79 -9.56 -0.02 0.48
CA LEU A 79 -9.19 0.26 -0.91
C LEU A 79 -7.88 1.06 -1.01
N ASN A 80 -7.61 1.92 -0.03
CA ASN A 80 -6.43 2.78 -0.01
C ASN A 80 -5.25 2.11 0.67
N ASP A 81 -4.02 2.51 0.32
CA ASP A 81 -2.85 2.14 1.09
C ASP A 81 -2.84 2.84 2.44
N LEU A 82 -2.34 2.15 3.47
CA LEU A 82 -2.18 2.79 4.77
C LEU A 82 -1.07 3.83 4.66
N PRO A 83 -1.22 5.00 5.30
CA PRO A 83 -0.15 5.97 5.35
C PRO A 83 1.07 5.31 5.98
N ARG A 84 2.20 5.38 5.29
CA ARG A 84 3.47 4.90 5.81
C ARG A 84 4.18 6.09 6.43
N SER A 85 4.72 5.92 7.63
CA SER A 85 5.49 6.97 8.33
C SER A 85 6.77 7.41 7.58
N GLY A 86 7.13 6.72 6.49
CA GLY A 86 8.40 6.91 5.79
C GLY A 86 9.58 6.39 6.61
N LYS A 87 10.79 6.56 6.06
CA LYS A 87 12.03 6.31 6.79
C LYS A 87 12.28 7.52 7.71
N PRO A 88 12.49 7.33 9.02
CA PRO A 88 12.84 8.45 9.91
C PRO A 88 14.16 9.07 9.46
N ARG A 89 14.31 10.38 9.64
CA ARG A 89 15.56 11.08 9.32
C ARG A 89 16.64 10.67 10.31
N THR A 90 17.72 10.07 9.81
CA THR A 90 18.89 9.71 10.63
C THR A 90 19.93 10.84 10.68
N ILE A 91 20.03 11.63 9.61
CA ILE A 91 20.95 12.77 9.53
C ILE A 91 20.24 14.01 10.05
N THR A 92 20.80 14.64 11.09
CA THR A 92 20.23 15.85 11.68
C THR A 92 20.34 17.04 10.70
N PRO A 93 19.51 18.09 10.87
CA PRO A 93 19.63 19.30 10.06
C PRO A 93 21.04 19.93 10.12
N GLU A 94 21.68 19.88 11.28
CA GLU A 94 23.02 20.45 11.53
C GLU A 94 24.08 19.63 10.79
N ALA A 95 24.03 18.30 10.86
CA ALA A 95 24.93 17.43 10.12
C ALA A 95 24.79 17.62 8.60
N ARG A 96 23.56 17.84 8.12
CA ARG A 96 23.31 18.18 6.72
C ARG A 96 23.88 19.56 6.36
N ALA A 97 23.67 20.57 7.20
CA ALA A 97 24.19 21.92 6.98
C ALA A 97 25.72 21.93 6.97
N TRP A 98 26.34 21.22 7.90
CA TRP A 98 27.78 21.01 7.95
C TRP A 98 28.28 20.33 6.67
N LEU A 99 27.63 19.27 6.20
CA LEU A 99 28.01 18.57 4.98
C LEU A 99 27.92 19.48 3.74
N VAL A 100 26.87 20.29 3.64
CA VAL A 100 26.70 21.26 2.55
C VAL A 100 27.79 22.33 2.62
N ASN A 101 28.06 22.88 3.81
CA ASN A 101 29.14 23.84 3.99
C ASN A 101 30.51 23.26 3.59
N LEU A 102 30.79 22.03 4.01
CA LEU A 102 32.02 21.31 3.66
C LEU A 102 32.15 21.16 2.14
N ALA A 103 31.08 20.75 1.45
CA ALA A 103 31.07 20.58 0.00
C ALA A 103 31.28 21.89 -0.76
N CYS A 104 30.89 23.03 -0.17
CA CYS A 104 31.09 24.35 -0.77
C CYS A 104 32.48 24.97 -0.51
N GLN A 105 33.28 24.39 0.38
CA GLN A 105 34.65 24.83 0.65
C GLN A 105 35.66 24.14 -0.27
N LYS A 106 36.81 24.75 -0.54
CA LYS A 106 37.87 24.06 -1.29
C LYS A 106 38.62 23.10 -0.36
N PRO A 107 38.97 21.87 -0.79
CA PRO A 107 39.71 20.94 0.07
C PRO A 107 41.05 21.51 0.54
N LYS A 108 41.69 22.35 -0.28
CA LYS A 108 42.93 23.06 0.07
C LYS A 108 42.80 23.98 1.27
N GLU A 109 41.64 24.61 1.46
CA GLU A 109 41.36 25.47 2.63
C GLU A 109 41.21 24.65 3.93
N LEU A 110 41.00 23.34 3.79
CA LEU A 110 40.90 22.37 4.89
C LEU A 110 42.19 21.56 5.08
N GLY A 111 43.26 21.90 4.36
CA GLY A 111 44.57 21.24 4.47
C GLY A 111 44.74 19.98 3.61
N TYR A 112 43.83 19.72 2.66
CA TYR A 112 44.00 18.61 1.71
C TYR A 112 44.89 19.02 0.53
N SER A 113 45.53 18.01 -0.09
CA SER A 113 46.45 18.20 -1.23
C SER A 113 45.74 18.53 -2.55
N TYR A 114 44.45 18.19 -2.68
CA TYR A 114 43.68 18.35 -3.91
C TYR A 114 42.97 19.71 -3.97
N GLU A 115 42.85 20.29 -5.18
CA GLU A 115 42.21 21.59 -5.38
C GLU A 115 40.68 21.52 -5.46
N LEU A 116 40.13 20.36 -5.83
CA LEU A 116 38.70 20.11 -6.00
C LEU A 116 38.30 18.82 -5.26
N TRP A 117 37.06 18.76 -4.79
CA TRP A 117 36.46 17.50 -4.35
C TRP A 117 36.30 16.59 -5.57
N THR A 118 36.89 15.40 -5.51
CA THR A 118 36.68 14.30 -6.46
C THR A 118 35.82 13.23 -5.81
#